data_AF-A0A7R8ZA46-F1
#
_entry.id   AF-A0A7R8ZA46-F1
#
_cell.length_a   1.000
_cell.length_b   1.000
_cell.length_c   1.000
_cell.angle_alpha   90.00
_cell.angle_beta   90.00
_cell.angle_gamma   90.00
#
_symmetry.space_group_name_H-M   'P 1'
#
loop_
_entity.id
_entity.type
_entity.pdbx_description
1 polymer ?
#
loop_
_entity_poly.entity_id
_entity_poly.type
_entity_poly.pdbx_seq_one_letter_code
_entity_poly.pdbx_strand_id
1 'polypeptide(L)'
;MRSTPKIVFHFKSTAPFSFCESGLEIWWRFPWPQYKLRSSMFQTVLRGALVLHECVHVTDIGVGYISTMLSLSALFLRWCSQVRDFGLQHLCGMRNLQVLSLAGCPLLTSSGLSSLIQLRHLQELELTNCPGASRELFEYLREHLPRCLVIE
;
A
#
# COMPACT_ATOMS: atom_id res chain seq x y z
N MET A 1 -2.42 27.22 19.54
CA MET A 1 -2.25 27.13 18.07
C MET A 1 -1.28 26.00 17.79
N ARG A 2 -1.76 24.82 17.34
CA ARG A 2 -0.91 23.63 17.15
C ARG A 2 -0.33 23.67 15.74
N SER A 3 0.98 23.89 15.63
CA SER A 3 1.75 23.69 14.40
C SER A 3 1.82 22.19 14.12
N THR A 4 1.24 21.73 13.03
CA THR A 4 1.55 20.40 12.50
C THR A 4 2.91 20.49 11.78
N PRO A 5 3.89 19.62 12.10
CA PRO A 5 5.14 19.61 11.35
C PRO A 5 4.86 19.08 9.94
N LYS A 6 5.22 19.89 8.93
CA LYS A 6 5.29 19.45 7.53
C LYS A 6 6.53 18.56 7.39
N ILE A 7 6.33 17.25 7.31
CA ILE A 7 7.41 16.30 7.01
C ILE A 7 7.64 16.35 5.50
N VAL A 8 8.72 17.02 5.09
CA VAL A 8 9.20 17.05 3.71
C VAL A 8 10.13 15.85 3.53
N PHE A 9 9.70 14.86 2.74
CA PHE A 9 10.56 13.75 2.36
C PHE A 9 11.51 14.20 1.24
N HIS A 10 12.78 14.45 1.58
CA HIS A 10 13.84 14.62 0.60
C HIS A 10 14.35 13.25 0.14
N PHE A 11 13.93 12.80 -1.05
CA PHE A 11 14.55 11.65 -1.73
C PHE A 11 15.61 12.18 -2.72
N LYS A 12 16.89 12.00 -2.38
CA LYS A 12 17.97 12.17 -3.37
C LYS A 12 18.08 10.89 -4.19
N SER A 13 17.69 11.05 -5.46
CA SER A 13 17.82 10.16 -6.60
C SER A 13 19.09 9.30 -6.63
N THR A 14 18.94 8.00 -6.89
CA THR A 14 19.71 7.31 -7.93
C THR A 14 18.78 6.33 -8.66
N ALA A 15 18.28 6.80 -9.80
CA ALA A 15 17.32 6.13 -10.68
C ALA A 15 17.94 4.93 -11.43
N PRO A 16 17.11 4.10 -12.09
CA PRO A 16 16.88 4.44 -13.48
C PRO A 16 15.39 4.39 -13.87
N PHE A 17 14.52 5.16 -13.20
CA PHE A 17 13.37 5.76 -13.87
C PHE A 17 13.22 7.22 -13.41
N SER A 18 13.25 8.12 -14.38
CA SER A 18 13.56 9.54 -14.26
C SER A 18 12.39 10.41 -13.79
N PHE A 19 12.67 11.29 -12.82
CA PHE A 19 11.96 12.54 -12.60
C PHE A 19 12.63 13.61 -13.47
N CYS A 20 11.90 14.23 -14.40
CA CYS A 20 12.39 15.42 -15.13
C CYS A 20 11.63 16.63 -14.59
N GLU A 21 12.31 17.46 -13.79
CA GLU A 21 11.85 18.81 -13.49
C GLU A 21 12.15 19.72 -14.68
N SER A 22 11.11 20.24 -15.32
CA SER A 22 11.12 21.62 -15.77
C SER A 22 9.68 22.09 -15.96
N GLY A 23 9.42 23.27 -15.40
CA GLY A 23 8.36 24.23 -15.73
C GLY A 23 7.02 23.71 -16.24
N LEU A 24 5.97 24.05 -15.47
CA LEU A 24 4.63 24.41 -15.95
C LEU A 24 4.02 23.45 -17.00
N GLU A 25 3.10 22.62 -16.52
CA GLU A 25 2.09 21.85 -17.27
C GLU A 25 2.35 20.35 -17.59
N ILE A 26 1.61 19.52 -16.82
CA ILE A 26 0.76 18.37 -17.22
C ILE A 26 1.41 17.11 -17.87
N TRP A 27 0.82 15.97 -17.48
CA TRP A 27 0.55 14.71 -18.22
C TRP A 27 1.23 13.46 -17.65
N TRP A 28 0.44 12.67 -16.92
CA TRP A 28 0.69 11.27 -16.61
C TRP A 28 0.86 10.46 -17.90
N ARG A 29 2.00 9.79 -18.05
CA ARG A 29 2.19 8.80 -19.11
C ARG A 29 2.55 7.45 -18.48
N PHE A 30 1.49 6.70 -18.17
CA PHE A 30 1.55 5.33 -17.70
C PHE A 30 2.01 4.37 -18.80
N PRO A 31 2.86 3.37 -18.50
CA PRO A 31 2.92 2.14 -19.25
C PRO A 31 2.33 1.00 -18.40
N TRP A 32 1.00 0.84 -18.40
CA TRP A 32 0.38 -0.39 -17.91
C TRP A 32 0.19 -1.37 -19.08
N PRO A 33 0.74 -2.59 -19.02
CA PRO A 33 0.26 -3.70 -19.81
C PRO A 33 -0.99 -4.27 -19.11
N GLN A 34 -2.15 -3.93 -19.66
CA GLN A 34 -3.41 -4.69 -19.64
C GLN A 34 -3.73 -5.55 -18.40
N TYR A 35 -4.27 -4.90 -17.36
CA TYR A 35 -5.30 -5.52 -16.51
C TYR A 35 -6.59 -4.73 -16.70
N LYS A 36 -7.41 -5.21 -17.64
CA LYS A 36 -8.79 -4.77 -17.82
C LYS A 36 -9.61 -5.30 -16.63
N LEU A 37 -9.93 -4.42 -15.67
CA LEU A 37 -11.09 -4.60 -14.80
C LEU A 37 -12.08 -3.47 -15.06
N ARG A 38 -13.36 -3.85 -15.02
CA ARG A 38 -14.48 -3.24 -15.75
C ARG A 38 -14.80 -1.80 -15.32
N SER A 39 -15.20 -1.04 -16.35
CA SER A 39 -16.07 0.15 -16.38
C SER A 39 -16.72 0.63 -15.07
N SER A 40 -16.62 1.94 -14.89
CA SER A 40 -17.63 2.82 -14.31
C SER A 40 -18.02 2.55 -12.85
N MET A 41 -17.26 3.11 -11.89
CA MET A 41 -17.76 3.91 -10.74
C MET A 41 -16.69 4.14 -9.67
N PHE A 42 -15.52 4.71 -9.98
CA PHE A 42 -14.58 5.16 -8.93
C PHE A 42 -13.84 6.44 -9.35
N GLN A 43 -14.58 7.53 -9.48
CA GLN A 43 -14.03 8.90 -9.44
C GLN A 43 -14.36 9.60 -8.11
N THR A 44 -14.49 8.85 -7.02
CA THR A 44 -14.50 9.46 -5.70
C THR A 44 -13.07 9.78 -5.32
N VAL A 45 -12.74 11.07 -5.38
CA VAL A 45 -11.51 11.69 -4.85
C VAL A 45 -11.09 11.00 -3.54
N LEU A 46 -10.11 10.10 -3.60
CA LEU A 46 -9.51 9.49 -2.42
C LEU A 46 -8.75 10.57 -1.66
N ARG A 47 -9.43 11.23 -0.72
CA ARG A 47 -8.79 12.08 0.29
C ARG A 47 -7.95 11.17 1.18
N GLY A 48 -6.64 11.11 0.94
CA GLY A 48 -5.71 10.31 1.75
C GLY A 48 -5.31 8.98 1.13
N ALA A 49 -4.89 8.97 -0.14
CA ALA A 49 -4.18 7.84 -0.73
C ALA A 49 -2.67 8.10 -0.76
N LEU A 50 -1.86 7.10 -0.39
CA LEU A 50 -0.41 7.11 -0.53
C LEU A 50 0.03 5.93 -1.39
N VAL A 51 0.78 6.23 -2.44
CA VAL A 51 1.31 5.23 -3.38
C VAL A 51 2.83 5.24 -3.31
N LEU A 52 3.41 4.10 -2.98
CA LEU A 52 4.84 3.84 -2.95
C LEU A 52 5.09 2.61 -3.82
N HIS A 53 5.86 2.80 -4.89
CA HIS A 53 6.17 1.76 -5.86
C HIS A 53 7.69 1.63 -5.97
N GLU A 54 8.21 0.40 -5.87
CA GLU A 54 9.65 0.10 -5.93
C GLU A 54 10.50 0.94 -4.97
N CYS A 55 9.90 1.37 -3.85
CA CYS A 55 10.60 2.15 -2.85
C CYS A 55 11.45 1.22 -1.98
N VAL A 56 12.67 0.93 -2.46
CA VAL A 56 13.62 0.02 -1.81
C VAL A 56 14.09 0.50 -0.44
N HIS A 57 13.97 1.79 -0.13
CA HIS A 57 14.37 2.35 1.18
C HIS A 57 13.22 2.42 2.20
N VAL A 58 12.02 2.01 1.82
CA VAL A 58 10.89 1.92 2.77
C VAL A 58 11.04 0.62 3.54
N THR A 59 11.44 0.77 4.81
CA THR A 59 11.54 -0.31 5.79
C THR A 59 10.36 -0.30 6.74
N ASP A 60 10.29 -1.26 7.66
CA ASP A 60 9.27 -1.32 8.70
C ASP A 60 9.16 -0.02 9.53
N ILE A 61 10.29 0.67 9.73
CA ILE A 61 10.34 1.98 10.40
C ILE A 61 9.56 3.03 9.57
N GLY A 62 9.78 3.04 8.25
CA GLY A 62 9.05 3.92 7.33
C GLY A 62 7.54 3.64 7.37
N VAL A 63 7.16 2.37 7.40
CA VAL A 63 5.75 1.95 7.55
C VAL A 63 5.18 2.39 8.91
N GLY A 64 5.99 2.34 9.98
CA GLY A 64 5.63 2.88 11.29
C GLY A 64 5.35 4.39 11.28
N TYR A 65 6.03 5.18 10.46
CA TYR A 65 5.67 6.58 10.26
C TYR A 65 4.37 6.75 9.47
N ILE A 66 4.16 5.93 8.44
CA ILE A 66 2.93 5.94 7.63
C ILE A 66 1.71 5.61 8.50
N SER A 67 1.84 4.70 9.46
CA SER A 67 0.73 4.33 10.35
C SER A 67 0.24 5.47 11.25
N THR A 68 1.06 6.51 11.44
CA THR A 68 0.65 7.73 12.16
C THR A 68 -0.32 8.61 11.36
N MET A 69 -0.44 8.37 10.05
CA MET A 69 -1.35 9.10 9.16
C MET A 69 -2.77 8.54 9.26
N LEU A 70 -3.47 8.86 10.34
CA LEU A 70 -4.81 8.32 10.64
C LEU A 70 -5.90 8.70 9.62
N SER A 71 -5.65 9.69 8.77
CA SER A 71 -6.58 10.09 7.70
C SER A 71 -6.41 9.29 6.40
N LEU A 72 -5.47 8.35 6.36
CA LEU A 72 -5.15 7.59 5.15
C LEU A 72 -6.20 6.49 4.94
N SER A 73 -6.82 6.49 3.76
CA SER A 73 -7.84 5.52 3.36
C SER A 73 -7.32 4.48 2.39
N ALA A 74 -6.24 4.79 1.64
CA ALA A 74 -5.66 3.87 0.67
C ALA A 74 -4.13 3.88 0.72
N LEU A 75 -3.52 2.71 0.90
CA LEU A 75 -2.08 2.54 0.96
C LEU A 75 -1.63 1.51 -0.08
N PHE A 76 -0.72 1.92 -0.96
CA PHE A 76 -0.11 1.03 -1.93
C PHE A 76 1.39 0.96 -1.64
N LEU A 77 1.87 -0.20 -1.17
CA LEU A 77 3.27 -0.54 -0.94
C LEU A 77 3.64 -1.65 -1.93
N ARG A 78 3.88 -1.27 -3.18
CA ARG A 78 4.16 -2.23 -4.26
C ARG A 78 5.64 -2.36 -4.50
N TRP A 79 6.14 -3.60 -4.62
CA TRP A 79 7.55 -3.90 -4.85
C TRP A 79 8.48 -3.29 -3.79
N CYS A 80 7.99 -3.11 -2.56
CA CYS A 80 8.77 -2.62 -1.44
C CYS A 80 9.55 -3.78 -0.82
N SER A 81 10.78 -3.98 -1.28
CA SER A 81 11.61 -5.15 -0.94
C SER A 81 12.05 -5.25 0.53
N GLN A 82 11.96 -4.16 1.29
CA GLN A 82 12.40 -4.12 2.69
C GLN A 82 11.26 -4.10 3.73
N VAL A 83 10.00 -4.19 3.30
CA VAL A 83 8.85 -4.28 4.20
C VAL A 83 8.68 -5.72 4.66
N ARG A 84 8.58 -5.91 5.98
CA ARG A 84 8.46 -7.21 6.65
C ARG A 84 7.20 -7.24 7.51
N ASP A 85 6.95 -8.38 8.14
CA ASP A 85 5.79 -8.60 9.02
C ASP A 85 5.70 -7.58 10.15
N PHE A 86 6.83 -7.07 10.66
CA PHE A 86 6.86 -6.03 11.68
C PHE A 86 6.26 -4.71 11.18
N GLY A 87 6.50 -4.35 9.91
CA GLY A 87 5.84 -3.23 9.26
C GLY A 87 4.33 -3.39 9.22
N LEU A 88 3.83 -4.61 8.99
CA LEU A 88 2.38 -4.88 8.97
C LEU A 88 1.73 -4.68 10.35
N GLN A 89 2.43 -4.99 11.44
CA GLN A 89 1.90 -4.75 12.79
C GLN A 89 1.59 -3.28 13.04
N HIS A 90 2.38 -2.36 12.47
CA HIS A 90 2.08 -0.94 12.52
C HIS A 90 0.81 -0.58 11.73
N LEU A 91 0.61 -1.21 10.57
CA LEU A 91 -0.56 -0.96 9.73
C LEU A 91 -1.85 -1.41 10.39
N CYS A 92 -1.85 -2.48 11.18
CA CYS A 92 -3.04 -2.97 11.88
C CYS A 92 -3.74 -1.93 12.78
N GLY A 93 -3.05 -0.88 13.19
CA GLY A 93 -3.63 0.24 13.94
C GLY A 93 -4.46 1.22 13.09
N MET A 94 -4.37 1.16 11.76
CA MET A 94 -4.98 2.11 10.82
C MET A 94 -6.45 1.77 10.54
N ARG A 95 -7.33 2.12 11.48
CA ARG A 95 -8.77 1.77 11.42
C ARG A 95 -9.54 2.37 10.24
N ASN A 96 -9.01 3.42 9.61
CA ASN A 96 -9.66 4.07 8.46
C ASN A 96 -9.18 3.52 7.11
N LEU A 97 -8.23 2.58 7.11
CA LEU A 97 -7.68 2.03 5.88
C LEU A 97 -8.73 1.13 5.21
N GLN A 98 -9.04 1.45 3.96
CA GLN A 98 -10.01 0.74 3.12
C GLN A 98 -9.31 -0.03 2.00
N VAL A 99 -8.19 0.46 1.49
CA VAL A 99 -7.43 -0.19 0.42
C VAL A 99 -6.00 -0.40 0.87
N LEU A 100 -5.51 -1.63 0.77
CA LEU A 100 -4.12 -1.99 1.04
C LEU A 100 -3.58 -2.85 -0.10
N SER A 101 -2.51 -2.39 -0.75
CA SER A 101 -1.76 -3.20 -1.71
C SER A 101 -0.36 -3.45 -1.16
N LEU A 102 0.01 -4.73 -1.07
CA LEU A 102 1.34 -5.20 -0.68
C LEU A 102 2.03 -5.94 -1.83
N ALA A 103 1.52 -5.78 -3.06
CA ALA A 103 1.94 -6.59 -4.20
C ALA A 103 3.47 -6.56 -4.41
N GLY A 104 4.06 -7.72 -4.65
CA GLY A 104 5.50 -7.86 -4.89
C GLY A 104 6.38 -7.55 -3.68
N CYS A 105 5.86 -7.64 -2.44
CA CYS A 105 6.66 -7.55 -1.22
C CYS A 105 7.20 -8.94 -0.83
N PRO A 106 8.50 -9.24 -1.07
CA PRO A 106 9.04 -10.59 -0.99
C PRO A 106 9.31 -11.08 0.44
N LEU A 107 9.41 -10.17 1.41
CA LEU A 107 9.78 -10.50 2.80
C LEU A 107 8.57 -10.68 3.72
N LEU A 108 7.35 -10.59 3.17
CA LEU A 108 6.12 -10.83 3.93
C LEU A 108 5.84 -12.33 4.04
N THR A 109 5.53 -12.79 5.25
CA THR A 109 5.16 -14.18 5.51
C THR A 109 3.66 -14.33 5.69
N SER A 110 3.15 -15.57 5.58
CA SER A 110 1.74 -15.87 5.86
C SER A 110 1.33 -15.50 7.29
N SER A 111 2.24 -15.63 8.26
CA SER A 111 2.01 -15.24 9.65
C SER A 111 1.91 -13.72 9.83
N GLY A 112 2.69 -12.93 9.09
CA GLY A 112 2.55 -11.48 9.08
C GLY A 112 1.25 -11.04 8.43
N LEU A 113 0.95 -11.61 7.25
CA LEU A 113 -0.25 -11.27 6.48
C LEU A 113 -1.55 -11.67 7.19
N SER A 114 -1.56 -12.75 7.97
CA SER A 114 -2.73 -13.15 8.75
C SER A 114 -3.12 -12.11 9.81
N SER A 115 -2.17 -11.25 10.24
CA SER A 115 -2.45 -10.16 11.18
C SER A 115 -3.33 -9.05 10.57
N LEU A 116 -3.42 -8.96 9.23
CA LEU A 116 -4.22 -7.96 8.53
C LEU A 116 -5.73 -8.08 8.79
N ILE A 117 -6.20 -9.20 9.34
CA ILE A 117 -7.60 -9.38 9.78
C ILE A 117 -8.06 -8.34 10.83
N GLN A 118 -7.10 -7.67 11.49
CA GLN A 118 -7.39 -6.58 12.42
C GLN A 118 -7.95 -5.34 11.72
N LEU A 119 -7.71 -5.19 10.42
CA LEU A 119 -8.22 -4.10 9.58
C LEU A 119 -9.68 -4.38 9.18
N ARG A 120 -10.61 -4.28 10.15
CA ARG A 120 -12.03 -4.61 9.95
C ARG A 120 -12.78 -3.75 8.93
N HIS A 121 -12.20 -2.61 8.54
CA HIS A 121 -12.77 -1.69 7.55
C HIS A 121 -12.13 -1.82 6.16
N LEU A 122 -11.20 -2.76 6.00
CA LEU A 122 -10.56 -3.02 4.73
C LEU A 122 -11.59 -3.56 3.73
N GLN A 123 -11.62 -2.94 2.55
CA GLN A 123 -12.49 -3.26 1.43
C GLN A 123 -11.71 -3.94 0.32
N GLU A 124 -10.44 -3.60 0.14
CA GLU A 124 -9.58 -4.18 -0.88
C GLU A 124 -8.19 -4.50 -0.31
N LEU A 125 -7.74 -5.73 -0.53
CA LEU A 125 -6.42 -6.22 -0.16
C LEU A 125 -5.76 -6.90 -1.37
N GLU A 126 -4.64 -6.37 -1.83
CA GLU A 126 -3.89 -6.93 -2.96
C GLU A 126 -2.57 -7.54 -2.49
N LEU A 127 -2.41 -8.85 -2.75
CA LEU A 127 -1.25 -9.66 -2.34
C LEU A 127 -0.52 -10.31 -3.54
N THR A 128 -0.77 -9.82 -4.76
CA THR A 128 -0.17 -10.37 -5.99
C THR A 128 1.35 -10.41 -5.91
N ASN A 129 1.95 -11.53 -6.33
CA ASN A 129 3.40 -11.76 -6.27
C ASN A 129 4.01 -11.67 -4.85
N CYS A 130 3.23 -11.91 -3.79
CA CYS A 130 3.76 -12.08 -2.44
C CYS A 130 4.01 -13.57 -2.15
N PRO A 131 5.26 -13.98 -1.88
CA PRO A 131 5.59 -15.39 -1.64
C PRO A 131 4.93 -15.95 -0.36
N GLY A 132 4.66 -15.10 0.62
CA GLY A 132 3.92 -15.47 1.84
C GLY A 132 2.42 -15.62 1.65
N ALA A 133 1.86 -15.27 0.49
CA ALA A 133 0.43 -15.37 0.22
C ALA A 133 0.06 -16.77 -0.29
N SER A 134 0.01 -17.74 0.63
CA SER A 134 -0.39 -19.10 0.32
C SER A 134 -1.92 -19.23 0.16
N ARG A 135 -2.37 -20.32 -0.44
CA ARG A 135 -3.81 -20.60 -0.61
C ARG A 135 -4.55 -20.65 0.73
N GLU A 136 -3.94 -21.27 1.74
CA GLU A 136 -4.50 -21.38 3.08
C GLU A 136 -4.67 -19.99 3.72
N LEU A 137 -3.74 -19.07 3.47
CA LEU A 137 -3.88 -17.68 3.90
C LEU A 137 -5.07 -17.00 3.23
N PHE A 138 -5.27 -17.17 1.92
CA PHE A 138 -6.41 -16.57 1.24
C PHE A 138 -7.74 -17.08 1.76
N GLU A 139 -7.85 -18.38 2.05
CA GLU A 139 -9.02 -18.98 2.72
C GLU A 139 -9.23 -18.35 4.11
N TYR A 140 -8.17 -18.28 4.92
CA TYR A 140 -8.21 -17.63 6.24
C TYR A 140 -8.65 -16.16 6.19
N LEU A 141 -8.10 -15.38 5.25
CA LEU A 141 -8.45 -13.97 5.08
C LEU A 141 -9.89 -13.80 4.63
N ARG A 142 -10.39 -14.65 3.72
CA ARG A 142 -11.80 -14.61 3.27
C ARG A 142 -12.78 -14.94 4.39
N GLU A 143 -12.43 -15.86 5.28
CA GLU A 143 -13.25 -16.18 6.46
C GLU A 143 -13.31 -15.03 7.47
N HIS A 144 -12.20 -14.31 7.67
CA HIS A 144 -12.09 -13.28 8.72
C HIS A 144 -12.38 -11.86 8.22
N LEU A 145 -12.32 -11.62 6.91
CA LEU A 145 -12.61 -10.37 6.22
C LEU A 145 -13.65 -10.60 5.10
N PRO A 146 -14.88 -11.02 5.42
CA PRO A 146 -15.88 -11.41 4.42
C PRO A 146 -16.37 -10.24 3.54
N ARG A 147 -16.06 -9.00 3.91
CA ARG A 147 -16.38 -7.78 3.16
C ARG A 147 -15.20 -7.21 2.38
N CYS A 148 -14.01 -7.82 2.51
CA CYS A 148 -12.81 -7.39 1.82
C CYS A 148 -12.64 -8.22 0.55
N LEU A 149 -12.47 -7.54 -0.58
CA LEU A 149 -12.02 -8.13 -1.83
C LEU A 149 -10.52 -8.43 -1.69
N VAL A 150 -10.17 -9.71 -1.64
CA VAL A 150 -8.76 -10.15 -1.62
C VAL A 150 -8.34 -10.52 -3.04
N ILE A 151 -7.34 -9.81 -3.56
CA ILE A 151 -6.75 -9.98 -4.88
C ILE A 151 -5.46 -10.79 -4.74
N GLU A 152 -5.40 -11.90 -5.46
CA GLU A 152 -4.30 -12.88 -5.47
C GLU A 152 -3.18 -12.51 -6.44
#